data_AF-A0A7Y5QX59-F1
#
_entry.id   AF-A0A7Y5QX59-F1
#
_cell.length_a   1.000
_cell.length_b   1.000
_cell.length_c   1.000
_cell.angle_alpha   90.00
_cell.angle_beta   90.00
_cell.angle_gamma   90.00
#
_symmetry.space_group_name_H-M   'P 1'
#
loop_
_entity.id
_entity.type
_entity.pdbx_description
1 polymer ?
#
loop_
_entity_poly.entity_id
_entity_poly.type
_entity_poly.pdbx_seq_one_letter_code
_entity_poly.pdbx_strand_id
1 'polypeptide(L)'
;GAQGTSEGMDAAAKTANEGFPAGTVIYLDIEYMSTIPQSMRDYYRSWVAGVIADGRYVPGVYVHRSNAATVHTDVLAELAAQHSTRTPRFWIAGGSGFSLDRPPTDVGHPFANMWQGKLDSSETHNGVTILVDESVSDGTP
;
A
#
# COMPACT_ATOMS: atom_id res chain seq x y z
N GLY A 1 -13.16 11.48 -3.16
CA GLY A 1 -14.64 11.55 -3.21
C GLY A 1 -15.28 10.66 -2.15
N ALA A 2 -16.62 10.73 -2.03
CA ALA A 2 -17.38 9.99 -1.00
C ALA A 2 -17.14 8.47 -0.99
N GLN A 3 -16.97 7.86 -2.18
CA GLN A 3 -16.68 6.44 -2.31
C GLN A 3 -15.38 6.05 -1.61
N GLY A 4 -14.27 6.76 -1.89
CA GLY A 4 -12.97 6.47 -1.28
C GLY A 4 -13.04 6.50 0.24
N THR A 5 -13.65 7.54 0.82
CA THR A 5 -13.83 7.62 2.28
C THR A 5 -14.63 6.46 2.86
N SER A 6 -15.76 6.12 2.22
CA SER A 6 -16.58 4.99 2.67
C SER A 6 -15.82 3.67 2.63
N GLU A 7 -15.03 3.43 1.58
CA GLU A 7 -14.27 2.19 1.43
C GLU A 7 -13.04 2.14 2.34
N GLY A 8 -12.43 3.28 2.67
CA GLY A 8 -11.38 3.36 3.69
C GLY A 8 -11.88 3.02 5.09
N MET A 9 -13.06 3.55 5.46
CA MET A 9 -13.72 3.20 6.71
C MET A 9 -14.19 1.73 6.75
N ASP A 10 -14.72 1.22 5.64
CA ASP A 10 -15.13 -0.19 5.53
C ASP A 10 -13.93 -1.13 5.66
N ALA A 11 -12.80 -0.80 5.04
CA ALA A 11 -11.56 -1.55 5.20
C ALA A 11 -11.12 -1.60 6.67
N ALA A 12 -11.12 -0.46 7.37
CA ALA A 12 -10.85 -0.41 8.80
C ALA A 12 -11.82 -1.26 9.64
N ALA A 13 -13.12 -1.21 9.33
CA ALA A 13 -14.12 -2.02 10.02
C ALA A 13 -13.90 -3.53 9.82
N LYS A 14 -13.59 -3.95 8.59
CA LYS A 14 -13.27 -5.35 8.28
C LYS A 14 -11.99 -5.79 8.98
N THR A 15 -10.93 -4.98 8.95
CA THR A 15 -9.68 -5.27 9.67
C THR A 15 -9.93 -5.45 11.17
N ALA A 16 -10.81 -4.65 11.77
CA ALA A 16 -11.20 -4.83 13.17
C ALA A 16 -12.00 -6.11 13.43
N ASN A 17 -12.92 -6.46 12.52
CA ASN A 17 -13.74 -7.67 12.64
C ASN A 17 -12.91 -8.95 12.49
N GLU A 18 -11.84 -8.92 11.70
CA GLU A 18 -10.86 -10.00 11.58
C GLU A 18 -9.89 -10.09 12.78
N GLY A 19 -9.99 -9.16 13.73
CA GLY A 19 -9.22 -9.18 14.98
C GLY A 19 -7.81 -8.58 14.89
N PHE A 20 -7.49 -7.84 13.84
CA PHE A 20 -6.19 -7.17 13.74
C PHE A 20 -6.05 -6.03 14.76
N PRO A 21 -4.89 -5.90 15.42
CA PRO A 21 -4.66 -4.88 16.43
C PRO A 21 -4.61 -3.47 15.83
N ALA A 22 -4.90 -2.46 16.66
CA ALA A 22 -4.66 -1.08 16.29
C ALA A 22 -3.18 -0.86 15.95
N GLY A 23 -2.91 0.01 14.97
CA GLY A 23 -1.59 0.23 14.40
C GLY A 23 -1.29 -0.64 13.18
N THR A 24 -2.09 -1.68 12.88
CA THR A 24 -1.94 -2.45 11.64
C THR A 24 -2.05 -1.54 10.41
N VAL A 25 -1.18 -1.79 9.44
CA VAL A 25 -1.20 -1.13 8.13
C VAL A 25 -2.24 -1.79 7.24
N ILE A 26 -3.11 -1.00 6.62
CA ILE A 26 -4.06 -1.47 5.61
C ILE A 26 -3.61 -0.91 4.26
N TYR A 27 -3.32 -1.78 3.30
CA TYR A 27 -2.89 -1.37 1.97
C TYR A 27 -4.08 -1.19 1.03
N LEU A 28 -4.22 0.02 0.47
CA LEU A 28 -5.05 0.22 -0.72
C LEU A 28 -4.29 -0.27 -1.95
N ASP A 29 -4.91 -1.13 -2.73
CA ASP A 29 -4.38 -1.63 -4.00
C ASP A 29 -4.66 -0.62 -5.14
N ILE A 30 -3.60 -0.02 -5.67
CA ILE A 30 -3.64 0.83 -6.85
C ILE A 30 -2.86 0.16 -7.97
N GLU A 31 -3.57 -0.47 -8.88
CA GLU A 31 -2.99 -1.09 -10.07
C GLU A 31 -2.31 -0.06 -10.99
N TYR A 32 -1.42 -0.56 -11.84
CA TYR A 32 -0.70 0.26 -12.80
C TYR A 32 -1.63 1.07 -13.71
N MET A 33 -1.33 2.35 -13.85
CA MET A 33 -1.99 3.24 -14.81
C MET A 33 -0.92 3.98 -15.63
N SER A 34 -1.07 4.00 -16.96
CA SER A 34 -0.20 4.79 -17.83
C SER A 34 -0.34 6.29 -17.58
N THR A 35 -1.49 6.73 -17.10
CA THR A 35 -1.77 8.07 -16.60
C THR A 35 -2.75 7.94 -15.45
N ILE A 36 -2.48 8.58 -14.31
CA ILE A 36 -3.38 8.55 -13.16
C ILE A 36 -4.45 9.63 -13.39
N PRO A 37 -5.72 9.27 -13.65
CA PRO A 37 -6.78 10.26 -13.84
C PRO A 37 -7.07 10.98 -12.52
N GLN A 38 -7.54 12.22 -12.59
CA GLN A 38 -7.85 13.01 -11.38
C GLN A 38 -8.87 12.30 -10.48
N SER A 39 -9.85 11.59 -11.05
CA SER A 39 -10.81 10.81 -10.28
C SER A 39 -10.16 9.72 -9.41
N MET A 40 -9.09 9.09 -9.90
CA MET A 40 -8.33 8.11 -9.12
C MET A 40 -7.54 8.80 -8.00
N ARG A 41 -6.96 9.98 -8.29
CA ARG A 41 -6.31 10.81 -7.27
C ARG A 41 -7.26 11.21 -6.15
N ASP A 42 -8.46 11.65 -6.52
CA ASP A 42 -9.51 12.00 -5.57
C ASP A 42 -10.01 10.78 -4.79
N TYR A 43 -9.99 9.60 -5.42
CA TYR A 43 -10.39 8.35 -4.77
C TYR A 43 -9.40 7.94 -3.68
N TYR A 44 -8.11 7.71 -4.01
CA TYR A 44 -7.17 7.18 -3.02
C TYR A 44 -6.87 8.19 -1.90
N ARG A 45 -6.90 9.50 -2.19
CA ARG A 45 -6.77 10.52 -1.14
C ARG A 45 -7.92 10.44 -0.16
N SER A 46 -9.15 10.31 -0.65
CA SER A 46 -10.31 10.15 0.24
C SER A 46 -10.34 8.81 0.96
N TRP A 47 -9.78 7.75 0.38
CA TRP A 47 -9.59 6.47 1.07
C TRP A 47 -8.62 6.60 2.24
N VAL A 48 -7.47 7.25 2.02
CA VAL A 48 -6.50 7.58 3.08
C VAL A 48 -7.15 8.41 4.18
N ALA A 49 -7.93 9.43 3.82
CA ALA A 49 -8.69 10.22 4.78
C ALA A 49 -9.69 9.37 5.59
N GLY A 50 -10.36 8.40 4.96
CA GLY A 50 -11.27 7.47 5.64
C GLY A 50 -10.57 6.60 6.69
N VAL A 51 -9.40 6.04 6.36
CA VAL A 51 -8.59 5.26 7.31
C VAL A 51 -8.04 6.13 8.44
N ILE A 52 -7.60 7.36 8.14
CA ILE A 52 -7.15 8.32 9.16
C ILE A 52 -8.30 8.67 10.11
N ALA A 53 -9.50 8.93 9.58
CA ALA A 53 -10.67 9.31 10.37
C ALA A 53 -11.13 8.19 11.31
N ASP A 54 -10.97 6.92 10.92
CA ASP A 54 -11.21 5.78 11.80
C ASP A 54 -10.24 5.77 13.00
N GLY A 55 -8.98 6.12 12.75
CA GLY A 55 -7.98 6.32 13.80
C GLY A 55 -7.39 5.04 14.38
N ARG A 56 -7.89 3.83 14.07
CA ARG A 56 -7.27 2.58 14.56
C ARG A 56 -6.08 2.12 13.73
N TYR A 57 -6.07 2.39 12.42
CA TYR A 57 -5.15 1.76 11.46
C TYR A 57 -4.29 2.73 10.66
N VAL A 58 -3.14 2.28 10.17
CA VAL A 58 -2.23 3.10 9.37
C VAL A 58 -2.56 2.91 7.87
N PRO A 59 -2.77 3.98 7.09
CA PRO A 59 -2.94 3.84 5.65
C PRO A 59 -1.62 3.43 5.00
N GLY A 60 -1.66 2.32 4.26
CA GLY A 60 -0.63 1.90 3.33
C GLY A 60 -1.14 1.96 1.89
N VAL A 61 -0.22 1.99 0.92
CA VAL A 61 -0.55 1.97 -0.50
C VAL A 61 0.32 0.94 -1.21
N TYR A 62 -0.33 0.01 -1.90
CA TYR A 62 0.30 -0.81 -2.92
C TYR A 62 0.18 -0.09 -4.27
N VAL A 63 1.29 0.05 -5.01
CA VAL A 63 1.32 0.81 -6.26
C VAL A 63 2.46 0.39 -7.18
N HIS A 64 2.24 0.43 -8.50
CA HIS A 64 3.32 0.21 -9.46
C HIS A 64 4.39 1.31 -9.40
N ARG A 65 5.67 0.93 -9.58
CA ARG A 65 6.82 1.84 -9.49
C ARG A 65 6.74 3.08 -10.38
N SER A 66 6.03 3.03 -11.51
CA SER A 66 5.86 4.19 -12.40
C SER A 66 4.91 5.24 -11.84
N ASN A 67 4.03 4.87 -10.92
CA ASN A 67 3.01 5.75 -10.33
C ASN A 67 3.38 6.17 -8.90
N ALA A 68 4.31 5.45 -8.25
CA ALA A 68 4.61 5.59 -6.83
C ALA A 68 4.96 7.01 -6.37
N ALA A 69 5.81 7.75 -7.11
CA ALA A 69 6.22 9.11 -6.71
C ALA A 69 5.03 10.10 -6.65
N THR A 70 4.13 10.03 -7.64
CA THR A 70 2.92 10.86 -7.68
C THR A 70 1.99 10.51 -6.53
N VAL A 71 1.72 9.22 -6.33
CA VAL A 71 0.82 8.75 -5.27
C VAL A 71 1.40 9.09 -3.89
N HIS A 72 2.69 8.89 -3.67
CA HIS A 72 3.38 9.26 -2.42
C HIS A 72 3.23 10.74 -2.11
N THR A 73 3.45 11.63 -3.09
CA THR A 73 3.29 13.07 -2.93
C THR A 73 1.86 13.44 -2.49
N ASP A 74 0.86 12.82 -3.11
CA ASP A 74 -0.54 13.10 -2.80
C ASP A 74 -0.98 12.57 -1.44
N VAL A 75 -0.48 11.39 -1.04
CA VAL A 75 -0.76 10.81 0.27
C VAL A 75 -0.14 11.66 1.38
N LEU A 76 1.08 12.16 1.19
CA LEU A 76 1.71 13.08 2.14
C LEU A 76 0.92 14.39 2.25
N ALA A 77 0.45 14.94 1.13
CA ALA A 77 -0.39 16.13 1.13
C ALA A 77 -1.72 15.90 1.89
N GLU A 78 -2.32 14.71 1.75
CA GLU A 78 -3.54 14.35 2.48
C GLU A 78 -3.28 14.20 3.99
N LEU A 79 -2.23 13.51 4.39
CA LEU A 79 -1.85 13.38 5.80
C LEU A 79 -1.62 14.75 6.45
N ALA A 80 -0.94 15.66 5.75
CA ALA A 80 -0.72 17.02 6.20
C ALA A 80 -2.03 17.81 6.35
N ALA A 81 -2.96 17.67 5.39
CA ALA A 81 -4.28 18.30 5.44
C ALA A 81 -5.14 17.81 6.62
N GLN A 82 -4.95 16.54 7.03
CA GLN A 82 -5.60 15.95 8.19
C GLN A 82 -4.85 16.17 9.51
N HIS A 83 -3.76 16.95 9.51
CA HIS A 83 -2.86 17.14 10.66
C HIS A 83 -2.39 15.81 11.30
N SER A 84 -2.26 14.77 10.48
CA SER A 84 -1.85 13.44 10.94
C SER A 84 -0.34 13.37 11.09
N THR A 85 0.13 12.81 12.20
CA THR A 85 1.55 12.52 12.43
C THR A 85 1.94 11.11 11.98
N ARG A 86 1.02 10.38 11.35
CA ARG A 86 1.29 9.02 10.85
C ARG A 86 2.18 9.07 9.61
N THR A 87 3.08 8.09 9.53
CA THR A 87 3.89 7.87 8.31
C THR A 87 3.16 6.84 7.44
N PRO A 88 2.85 7.14 6.16
CA PRO A 88 2.21 6.17 5.30
C PRO A 88 3.22 5.08 4.91
N ARG A 89 2.73 3.87 4.61
CA ARG A 89 3.59 2.77 4.15
C ARG A 89 3.39 2.51 2.66
N PHE A 90 4.47 2.23 1.94
CA PHE A 90 4.42 2.01 0.50
C PHE A 90 4.95 0.63 0.11
N TRP A 91 4.07 -0.16 -0.52
CA TRP A 91 4.39 -1.45 -1.13
C TRP A 91 4.45 -1.25 -2.65
N ILE A 92 5.65 -1.24 -3.21
CA ILE A 92 5.86 -0.85 -4.60
C ILE A 92 6.06 -2.09 -5.47
N ALA A 93 5.31 -2.18 -6.57
CA ALA A 93 5.45 -3.26 -7.54
C ALA A 93 6.41 -2.90 -8.69
N GLY A 94 7.28 -3.84 -9.07
CA GLY A 94 8.09 -3.75 -10.28
C GLY A 94 9.20 -4.79 -10.35
N GLY A 95 9.25 -5.62 -11.40
CA GLY A 95 10.17 -6.78 -11.42
C GLY A 95 11.62 -6.52 -11.83
N SER A 96 11.93 -5.35 -12.39
CA SER A 96 13.29 -5.10 -12.90
C SER A 96 14.32 -5.02 -11.76
N GLY A 97 15.30 -5.93 -11.78
CA GLY A 97 16.39 -5.97 -10.81
C GLY A 97 16.01 -6.56 -9.44
N PHE A 98 14.82 -7.14 -9.30
CA PHE A 98 14.32 -7.73 -8.06
C PHE A 98 15.16 -8.92 -7.58
N SER A 99 15.37 -8.97 -6.26
CA SER A 99 15.84 -10.13 -5.52
C SER A 99 15.42 -9.99 -4.05
N LEU A 100 15.14 -11.10 -3.38
CA LEU A 100 14.78 -11.14 -1.96
C LEU A 100 15.89 -10.63 -1.03
N ASP A 101 17.14 -10.60 -1.50
CA ASP A 101 18.30 -10.11 -0.75
C ASP A 101 18.52 -8.59 -0.88
N ARG A 102 17.67 -7.88 -1.61
CA ARG A 102 17.80 -6.44 -1.86
C ARG A 102 16.86 -5.63 -0.98
N PRO A 103 17.24 -4.41 -0.56
CA PRO A 103 16.33 -3.55 0.18
C PRO A 103 15.15 -3.11 -0.72
N PRO A 104 13.95 -2.86 -0.15
CA PRO A 104 12.81 -2.40 -0.93
C PRO A 104 13.06 -1.12 -1.74
N THR A 105 13.93 -0.24 -1.23
CA THR A 105 14.29 1.03 -1.89
C THR A 105 14.96 0.85 -3.25
N ASP A 106 15.52 -0.33 -3.53
CA ASP A 106 16.13 -0.67 -4.81
C ASP A 106 15.12 -0.76 -5.96
N VAL A 107 13.80 -0.75 -5.67
CA VAL A 107 12.74 -0.55 -6.68
C VAL A 107 12.81 0.82 -7.37
N GLY A 108 13.59 1.75 -6.80
CA GLY A 108 13.87 3.09 -7.33
C GLY A 108 13.19 4.22 -6.55
N HIS A 109 12.65 3.95 -5.37
CA HIS A 109 11.94 4.93 -4.54
C HIS A 109 12.44 4.85 -3.09
N PRO A 110 13.01 5.94 -2.53
CA PRO A 110 13.59 5.92 -1.19
C PRO A 110 12.56 5.77 -0.07
N PHE A 111 11.28 5.98 -0.37
CA PHE A 111 10.16 5.84 0.57
C PHE A 111 9.53 4.43 0.53
N ALA A 112 10.04 3.49 -0.27
CA ALA A 112 9.52 2.14 -0.34
C ALA A 112 9.76 1.38 0.97
N ASN A 113 8.70 0.80 1.54
CA ASN A 113 8.78 -0.07 2.72
C ASN A 113 8.69 -1.55 2.34
N MET A 114 8.03 -1.85 1.24
CA MET A 114 7.94 -3.17 0.65
C MET A 114 8.13 -3.09 -0.86
N TRP A 115 8.71 -4.12 -1.46
CA TRP A 115 8.89 -4.25 -2.89
C TRP A 115 8.40 -5.61 -3.35
N GLN A 116 7.33 -5.64 -4.17
CA GLN A 116 6.91 -6.84 -4.91
C GLN A 116 7.61 -6.86 -6.27
N GLY A 117 8.33 -7.92 -6.58
CA GLY A 117 9.09 -7.98 -7.83
C GLY A 117 9.00 -9.29 -8.60
N LYS A 118 8.36 -10.32 -8.06
CA LYS A 118 8.06 -11.55 -8.79
C LYS A 118 6.63 -11.97 -8.52
N LEU A 119 5.90 -12.27 -9.59
CA LEU A 119 4.52 -12.71 -9.55
C LEU A 119 4.43 -14.20 -9.88
N ASP A 120 3.38 -14.85 -9.39
CA ASP A 120 3.00 -16.22 -9.75
C ASP A 120 4.13 -17.26 -9.55
N SER A 121 4.91 -17.12 -8.47
CA SER A 121 5.88 -18.14 -8.06
C SER A 121 5.16 -19.38 -7.56
N SER A 122 5.44 -20.51 -8.18
CA SER A 122 4.92 -21.81 -7.73
C SER A 122 5.69 -22.29 -6.51
N GLU A 123 5.01 -22.37 -5.38
CA GLU A 123 5.57 -22.83 -4.11
C GLU A 123 4.74 -23.97 -3.53
N THR A 124 5.42 -24.95 -2.92
CA THR A 124 4.77 -26.07 -2.22
C THR A 124 4.96 -25.95 -0.72
N HIS A 125 3.85 -25.80 0.01
CA HIS A 125 3.81 -25.72 1.47
C HIS A 125 2.98 -26.88 2.01
N ASN A 126 3.58 -27.72 2.85
CA ASN A 126 2.92 -28.90 3.43
C ASN A 126 2.19 -29.79 2.40
N GLY A 127 2.77 -29.95 1.21
CA GLY A 127 2.22 -30.77 0.12
C GLY A 127 1.16 -30.09 -0.75
N VAL A 128 0.83 -28.83 -0.50
CA VAL A 128 -0.08 -28.02 -1.33
C VAL A 128 0.73 -27.06 -2.18
N THR A 129 0.54 -27.08 -3.50
CA THR A 129 1.15 -26.11 -4.41
C THR A 129 0.21 -24.93 -4.63
N ILE A 130 0.72 -23.73 -4.39
CA ILE A 130 0.03 -22.46 -4.62
C ILE A 130 0.93 -21.52 -5.41
N LEU A 131 0.30 -20.59 -6.14
CA LEU A 131 1.00 -19.46 -6.73
C LEU A 131 1.06 -18.34 -5.69
N VAL A 132 2.25 -17.79 -5.48
CA VAL A 132 2.48 -16.68 -4.56
C VAL A 132 3.27 -15.58 -5.25
N ASP A 133 3.02 -14.35 -4.84
CA ASP A 133 3.87 -13.22 -5.22
C ASP A 133 4.98 -13.04 -4.18
N GLU A 134 6.19 -12.75 -4.65
CA GLU A 134 7.34 -12.55 -3.78
C GLU A 134 7.59 -11.06 -3.54
N SER A 135 7.77 -10.70 -2.26
CA SER A 135 8.13 -9.36 -1.83
C SER A 135 9.24 -9.35 -0.80
N VAL A 136 10.02 -8.27 -0.76
CA VAL A 136 10.96 -7.95 0.32
C VAL A 136 10.48 -6.73 1.10
N SER A 137 10.69 -6.69 2.42
CA SER A 137 10.29 -5.58 3.31
C SER A 137 11.48 -4.98 4.03
N ASP A 138 11.32 -3.75 4.51
CA ASP A 138 12.32 -3.03 5.32
C ASP A 138 12.41 -3.54 6.78
N GLY A 139 11.61 -4.54 7.14
CA GLY A 139 11.53 -5.12 8.49
C GLY A 139 10.96 -4.19 9.56
N THR A 140 10.49 -2.99 9.21
CA THR A 140 9.96 -2.04 10.16
C THR A 140 8.46 -2.28 10.37
N PRO A 141 7.95 -2.40 11.62
CA PRO A 141 6.52 -2.52 11.90
C PRO A 141 5.71 -1.35 11.35
#